data_AF-M6DJ29-F1
#
_entry.id   AF-M6DJ29-F1
#
_cell.length_a   1.000
_cell.length_b   1.000
_cell.length_c   1.000
_cell.angle_alpha   90.00
_cell.angle_beta   90.00
_cell.angle_gamma   90.00
#
_symmetry.space_group_name_H-M   'P 1'
#
loop_
_entity.id
_entity.type
_entity.pdbx_description
1 polymer ?
#
loop_
_entity_poly.entity_id
_entity_poly.type
_entity_poly.pdbx_seq_one_letter_code
_entity_poly.pdbx_strand_id
1 'polypeptide(L)'
;YEPHLQKKYQNLALNTQYFTKITKKILNDFYPKHCPTPECNNRILDKEISTRPDLIRCPQCRYLTSRLSYTPLHHFKLPIWMFGYLLYESLIQYPKVVTATELSKRLRIGYNAASLLKRRFQLFASDQNPKYKKLTYDALNDQFKDFLLPPNENRDITKIMAKRPYVCVDTAVLYSAGERASQGRKRYSHRGQTSSIYLSEKLGGKQIGTLVQTIAIKHGPVFFSSVPNQKAETLGPLIKEHLPTSTPLFTDQGYPWLWGIYRNHRSVNHSARSKDNRFRFARNRWSKNGVHNQVAEGNHRVLKTAFASYGYITPKYSQLYLNEFSFIKNANVFGLDVLVSGGTCLSGDRSPSDEKTPGNGAVAIRRKG
;
A
#
# COMPACT_ATOMS: atom_id res chain seq x y z
N TYR A 1 -16.32 33.17 13.65
CA TYR A 1 -15.04 32.85 14.33
C TYR A 1 -14.02 32.11 13.43
N GLU A 2 -14.12 32.17 12.10
CA GLU A 2 -13.16 31.53 11.16
C GLU A 2 -12.16 32.45 10.42
N PRO A 3 -12.35 33.79 10.26
CA PRO A 3 -11.46 34.56 9.36
C PRO A 3 -10.04 34.78 9.92
N HIS A 4 -9.84 34.75 11.24
CA HIS A 4 -8.52 34.96 11.85
C HIS A 4 -7.58 33.75 11.69
N LEU A 5 -8.12 32.52 11.65
CA LEU A 5 -7.32 31.30 11.47
C LEU A 5 -6.85 31.12 10.03
N GLN A 6 -7.64 31.52 9.03
CA GLN A 6 -7.24 31.44 7.62
C GLN A 6 -6.07 32.37 7.28
N LYS A 7 -6.05 33.61 7.80
CA LYS A 7 -4.93 34.54 7.56
C LYS A 7 -3.61 34.06 8.15
N LYS A 8 -3.63 33.35 9.30
CA LYS A 8 -2.41 32.86 9.98
C LYS A 8 -1.65 31.78 9.18
N TYR A 9 -2.34 31.06 8.29
CA TYR A 9 -1.76 29.95 7.52
C TYR A 9 -1.84 30.14 6.00
N GLN A 10 -2.13 31.35 5.51
CA GLN A 10 -2.01 31.66 4.09
C GLN A 10 -0.53 31.71 3.69
N ASN A 11 -0.03 30.59 3.19
CA ASN A 11 1.27 30.56 2.53
C ASN A 11 1.07 31.10 1.11
N LEU A 12 1.48 32.35 0.84
CA LEU A 12 1.27 33.02 -0.47
C LEU A 12 1.83 32.21 -1.66
N ALA A 13 2.79 31.32 -1.43
CA ALA A 13 3.36 30.47 -2.47
C ALA A 13 2.54 29.20 -2.79
N LEU A 14 1.58 28.82 -1.95
CA LEU A 14 0.78 27.60 -2.13
C LEU A 14 -0.62 27.93 -2.64
N ASN A 15 -1.04 27.24 -3.71
CA ASN A 15 -2.40 27.36 -4.24
C ASN A 15 -3.43 26.68 -3.31
N THR A 16 -3.79 27.38 -2.23
CA THR A 16 -4.70 26.87 -1.20
C THR A 16 -6.09 26.54 -1.74
N GLN A 17 -6.56 27.25 -2.76
CA GLN A 17 -7.86 26.98 -3.40
C GLN A 17 -7.84 25.65 -4.17
N TYR A 18 -6.77 25.38 -4.92
CA TYR A 18 -6.57 24.11 -5.60
C TYR A 18 -6.59 22.93 -4.62
N PHE A 19 -5.82 23.00 -3.54
CA PHE A 19 -5.79 21.92 -2.55
C PHE A 19 -7.09 21.79 -1.75
N THR A 20 -7.84 22.90 -1.56
CA THR A 20 -9.20 22.84 -1.00
C THR A 20 -10.12 22.03 -1.89
N LYS A 21 -10.08 22.25 -3.22
CA LYS A 21 -10.88 21.49 -4.19
C LYS A 21 -10.52 20.00 -4.16
N ILE A 22 -9.24 19.67 -4.07
CA ILE A 22 -8.78 18.28 -3.90
C ILE A 22 -9.39 17.66 -2.64
N THR A 23 -9.25 18.30 -1.47
CA THR A 23 -9.80 17.75 -0.23
C THR A 23 -11.31 17.55 -0.30
N LYS A 24 -12.04 18.53 -0.85
CA LYS A 24 -13.50 18.43 -1.00
C LYS A 24 -13.91 17.29 -1.92
N LYS A 25 -13.20 17.13 -3.06
CA LYS A 25 -13.43 16.03 -3.99
C LYS A 25 -13.22 14.68 -3.29
N ILE A 26 -12.11 14.51 -2.57
CA ILE A 26 -11.85 13.28 -1.81
C ILE A 26 -12.96 12.98 -0.81
N LEU A 27 -13.39 13.99 -0.04
CA LEU A 27 -14.44 13.77 0.95
C LEU A 27 -15.77 13.39 0.30
N ASN A 28 -16.13 14.01 -0.82
CA ASN A 28 -17.35 13.68 -1.56
C ASN A 28 -17.30 12.28 -2.17
N ASP A 29 -16.18 11.92 -2.77
CA ASP A 29 -16.01 10.67 -3.49
C ASP A 29 -15.89 9.47 -2.55
N PHE A 30 -15.08 9.60 -1.50
CA PHE A 30 -14.73 8.48 -0.62
C PHE A 30 -15.62 8.39 0.62
N TYR A 31 -16.24 9.50 1.03
CA TYR A 31 -17.11 9.59 2.19
C TYR A 31 -18.40 10.35 1.86
N PRO A 32 -19.15 9.95 0.81
CA PRO A 32 -20.37 10.64 0.41
C PRO A 32 -21.34 10.69 1.58
N LYS A 33 -22.00 11.84 1.74
CA LYS A 33 -23.03 12.02 2.76
C LYS A 33 -24.38 12.05 2.09
N HIS A 34 -25.31 11.30 2.66
CA HIS A 34 -26.67 11.18 2.15
C HIS A 34 -27.63 11.90 3.09
N CYS A 35 -28.68 12.48 2.51
CA CYS A 35 -29.74 13.11 3.27
C CYS A 35 -30.55 12.05 4.04
N PRO A 36 -30.70 12.16 5.37
CA PRO A 36 -31.45 11.19 6.17
C PRO A 36 -32.97 11.35 6.06
N THR A 37 -33.45 12.48 5.53
CA THR A 37 -34.89 12.74 5.37
C THR A 37 -35.50 11.78 4.32
N PRO A 38 -36.55 11.01 4.67
CA PRO A 38 -37.17 10.04 3.75
C PRO A 38 -37.61 10.65 2.41
N GLU A 39 -38.18 11.85 2.43
CA GLU A 39 -38.64 12.60 1.25
C GLU A 39 -37.52 12.92 0.23
N CYS A 40 -36.26 12.80 0.64
CA CYS A 40 -35.09 13.08 -0.18
C CYS A 40 -34.43 11.82 -0.73
N ASN A 41 -35.00 10.63 -0.54
CA ASN A 41 -34.54 9.36 -1.14
C ASN A 41 -33.02 9.13 -1.09
N ASN A 42 -32.38 9.34 0.08
CA ASN A 42 -30.92 9.22 0.25
C ASN A 42 -30.09 10.05 -0.75
N ARG A 43 -30.61 11.20 -1.18
CA ARG A 43 -29.90 12.11 -2.08
C ARG A 43 -28.55 12.55 -1.48
N ILE A 44 -27.52 12.61 -2.33
CA ILE A 44 -26.19 13.07 -1.94
C ILE A 44 -26.24 14.55 -1.54
N LEU A 45 -25.56 14.87 -0.45
CA LEU A 45 -25.40 16.23 0.07
C LEU A 45 -24.21 16.90 -0.62
N ASP A 46 -24.49 17.80 -1.56
CA ASP A 46 -23.49 18.46 -2.41
C ASP A 46 -23.48 20.00 -2.28
N LYS A 47 -24.60 20.60 -1.87
CA LYS A 47 -24.75 22.06 -1.81
C LYS A 47 -23.90 22.69 -0.71
N GLU A 48 -22.98 23.55 -1.11
CA GLU A 48 -22.10 24.29 -0.19
C GLU A 48 -22.77 25.55 0.37
N ILE A 49 -22.30 25.99 1.53
CA ILE A 49 -22.67 27.25 2.16
C ILE A 49 -21.46 28.19 2.06
N SER A 50 -21.64 29.34 1.41
CA SER A 50 -20.56 30.32 1.18
C SER A 50 -19.87 30.77 2.47
N THR A 51 -20.63 30.91 3.56
CA THR A 51 -20.13 31.34 4.86
C THR A 51 -19.53 30.23 5.72
N ARG A 52 -19.77 28.95 5.38
CA ARG A 52 -19.34 27.77 6.16
C ARG A 52 -18.98 26.61 5.21
N PRO A 53 -17.75 26.60 4.65
CA PRO A 53 -17.36 25.66 3.61
C PRO A 53 -17.26 24.19 4.06
N ASP A 54 -17.16 23.97 5.38
CA ASP A 54 -17.10 22.63 5.99
C ASP A 54 -18.49 22.01 6.19
N LEU A 55 -19.56 22.78 5.96
CA LEU A 55 -20.94 22.30 6.02
C LEU A 55 -21.51 22.07 4.63
N ILE A 56 -22.30 21.02 4.50
CA ILE A 56 -23.00 20.63 3.29
C ILE A 56 -24.48 20.50 3.59
N ARG A 57 -25.31 20.95 2.64
CA ARG A 57 -26.75 21.04 2.78
C ARG A 57 -27.47 20.21 1.74
N CYS A 58 -28.62 19.64 2.11
CA CYS A 58 -29.57 19.13 1.14
C CYS A 58 -30.18 20.30 0.34
N PRO A 59 -30.23 20.22 -1.00
CA PRO A 59 -30.87 21.25 -1.80
C PRO A 59 -32.40 21.32 -1.57
N GLN A 60 -33.04 20.18 -1.24
CA GLN A 60 -34.50 20.03 -1.07
C GLN A 60 -34.94 20.37 0.36
N CYS A 61 -34.70 19.49 1.34
CA CYS A 61 -35.18 19.68 2.72
C CYS A 61 -34.30 20.62 3.57
N ARG A 62 -33.21 21.15 3.02
CA ARG A 62 -32.24 22.03 3.70
C ARG A 62 -31.55 21.41 4.92
N TYR A 63 -31.64 20.09 5.12
CA TYR A 63 -30.88 19.37 6.14
C TYR A 63 -29.38 19.70 6.03
N LEU A 64 -28.74 19.93 7.17
CA LEU A 64 -27.38 20.42 7.27
C LEU A 64 -26.52 19.41 8.03
N THR A 65 -25.35 19.09 7.49
CA THR A 65 -24.37 18.27 8.19
C THR A 65 -22.94 18.72 7.90
N SER A 66 -21.99 18.28 8.72
CA SER A 66 -20.58 18.53 8.48
C SER A 66 -20.02 17.53 7.48
N ARG A 67 -19.29 18.05 6.49
CA ARG A 67 -18.53 17.27 5.51
C ARG A 67 -17.46 16.40 6.17
N LEU A 68 -16.93 16.86 7.31
CA LEU A 68 -15.83 16.22 8.01
C LEU A 68 -16.30 15.11 8.97
N SER A 69 -17.58 15.11 9.34
CA SER A 69 -18.13 14.14 10.30
C SER A 69 -18.02 12.71 9.80
N TYR A 70 -17.58 11.79 10.67
CA TYR A 70 -17.37 10.37 10.34
C TYR A 70 -16.43 10.17 9.13
N THR A 71 -15.32 10.91 9.12
CA THR A 71 -14.23 10.76 8.16
C THR A 71 -12.89 10.84 8.90
N PRO A 72 -11.74 10.53 8.27
CA PRO A 72 -10.42 10.77 8.86
C PRO A 72 -10.17 12.24 9.25
N LEU A 73 -10.96 13.18 8.72
CA LEU A 73 -10.92 14.60 9.06
C LEU A 73 -11.95 15.00 10.13
N HIS A 74 -12.54 14.06 10.86
CA HIS A 74 -13.46 14.39 11.94
C HIS A 74 -12.79 15.27 13.01
N HIS A 75 -13.47 16.37 13.37
CA HIS A 75 -12.95 17.42 14.24
C HIS A 75 -11.59 18.01 13.82
N PHE A 76 -11.29 18.03 12.52
CA PHE A 76 -10.05 18.61 12.00
C PHE A 76 -10.02 20.12 12.25
N LYS A 77 -8.93 20.60 12.85
CA LYS A 77 -8.76 22.00 13.29
C LYS A 77 -7.88 22.82 12.35
N LEU A 78 -7.16 22.16 11.45
CA LEU A 78 -6.34 22.82 10.45
C LEU A 78 -7.18 23.13 9.22
N PRO A 79 -6.77 24.09 8.37
CA PRO A 79 -7.40 24.30 7.08
C PRO A 79 -7.41 23.01 6.24
N ILE A 80 -8.58 22.64 5.72
CA ILE A 80 -8.79 21.36 5.00
C ILE A 80 -7.87 21.20 3.77
N TRP A 81 -7.41 22.30 3.17
CA TRP A 81 -6.48 22.27 2.04
C TRP A 81 -5.15 21.60 2.38
N MET A 82 -4.72 21.62 3.65
CA MET A 82 -3.46 20.98 4.05
C MET A 82 -3.51 19.46 3.86
N PHE A 83 -4.70 18.85 3.96
CA PHE A 83 -4.87 17.43 3.67
C PHE A 83 -4.72 17.12 2.19
N GLY A 84 -5.33 17.94 1.32
CA GLY A 84 -5.19 17.84 -0.14
C GLY A 84 -3.75 18.05 -0.59
N TYR A 85 -3.04 19.00 0.04
CA TYR A 85 -1.60 19.20 -0.16
C TYR A 85 -0.80 17.94 0.16
N LEU A 86 -1.02 17.34 1.34
CA LEU A 86 -0.33 16.12 1.75
C LEU A 86 -0.58 14.96 0.78
N LEU A 87 -1.84 14.73 0.37
CA LEU A 87 -2.12 13.67 -0.61
C LEU A 87 -1.38 13.91 -1.93
N TYR A 88 -1.52 15.12 -2.47
CA TYR A 88 -0.92 15.49 -3.76
C TYR A 88 0.60 15.32 -3.76
N GLU A 89 1.27 15.86 -2.75
CA GLU A 89 2.72 15.71 -2.58
C GLU A 89 3.14 14.25 -2.38
N SER A 90 2.35 13.46 -1.65
CA SER A 90 2.67 12.04 -1.42
C SER A 90 2.60 11.23 -2.71
N LEU A 91 1.68 11.55 -3.62
CA LEU A 91 1.59 10.90 -4.93
C LEU A 91 2.78 11.22 -5.82
N ILE A 92 3.18 12.50 -5.87
CA ILE A 92 4.28 12.99 -6.72
C ILE A 92 5.64 12.49 -6.22
N GLN A 93 5.86 12.52 -4.90
CA GLN A 93 7.17 12.20 -4.33
C GLN A 93 7.43 10.70 -4.24
N TYR A 94 6.44 9.84 -4.48
CA TYR A 94 6.62 8.39 -4.42
C TYR A 94 7.80 7.94 -5.30
N PRO A 95 8.75 7.14 -4.80
CA PRO A 95 8.69 6.31 -3.58
C PRO A 95 9.17 6.98 -2.28
N LYS A 96 9.52 8.28 -2.28
CA LYS A 96 9.83 9.01 -1.05
C LYS A 96 8.54 9.27 -0.27
N VAL A 97 8.62 9.13 1.05
CA VAL A 97 7.52 9.45 1.96
C VAL A 97 7.58 10.89 2.46
N VAL A 98 6.42 11.55 2.52
CA VAL A 98 6.30 12.89 3.09
C VAL A 98 6.23 12.80 4.62
N THR A 99 7.24 13.27 5.33
CA THR A 99 7.34 13.13 6.79
C THR A 99 6.61 14.26 7.54
N ALA A 100 6.30 14.04 8.83
CA ALA A 100 5.73 15.09 9.68
C ALA A 100 6.67 16.29 9.83
N THR A 101 7.99 16.07 9.88
CA THR A 101 9.01 17.13 9.92
C THR A 101 9.00 17.96 8.65
N GLU A 102 8.88 17.32 7.49
CA GLU A 102 8.76 18.00 6.20
C GLU A 102 7.47 18.82 6.11
N LEU A 103 6.33 18.24 6.52
CA LEU A 103 5.05 18.96 6.59
C LEU A 103 5.10 20.18 7.50
N SER A 104 5.68 20.04 8.69
CA SER A 104 5.86 21.12 9.66
C SER A 104 6.57 22.32 9.03
N LYS A 105 7.69 22.05 8.33
CA LYS A 105 8.49 23.08 7.66
C LYS A 105 7.76 23.71 6.46
N ARG A 106 7.19 22.88 5.57
CA ARG A 106 6.55 23.36 4.33
C ARG A 106 5.24 24.12 4.60
N LEU A 107 4.44 23.66 5.55
CA LEU A 107 3.16 24.26 5.90
C LEU A 107 3.26 25.34 6.99
N ARG A 108 4.46 25.52 7.59
CA ARG A 108 4.71 26.44 8.71
C ARG A 108 3.73 26.22 9.89
N ILE A 109 3.50 24.95 10.22
CA ILE A 109 2.66 24.52 11.34
C ILE A 109 3.53 23.84 12.41
N GLY A 110 3.07 23.80 13.66
CA GLY A 110 3.78 23.06 14.71
C GLY A 110 3.90 21.57 14.40
N TYR A 111 4.98 20.93 14.86
CA TYR A 111 5.24 19.51 14.62
C TYR A 111 4.09 18.59 15.05
N ASN A 112 3.45 18.86 16.20
CA ASN A 112 2.31 18.09 16.68
C ASN A 112 1.12 18.17 15.70
N ALA A 113 0.86 19.34 15.13
CA ALA A 113 -0.19 19.52 14.14
C ALA A 113 0.14 18.77 12.84
N ALA A 114 1.40 18.84 12.37
CA ALA A 114 1.87 18.09 11.20
C ALA A 114 1.80 16.56 11.41
N SER A 115 2.16 16.09 12.60
CA SER A 115 2.09 14.68 12.99
C SER A 115 0.64 14.18 13.03
N LEU A 116 -0.29 14.96 13.58
CA LEU A 116 -1.72 14.63 13.57
C LEU A 116 -2.29 14.62 12.14
N LEU A 117 -1.93 15.60 11.30
CA LEU A 117 -2.29 15.60 9.88
C LEU A 117 -1.80 14.32 9.17
N LYS A 118 -0.55 13.92 9.43
CA LYS A 118 0.03 12.71 8.87
C LYS A 118 -0.71 11.44 9.32
N ARG A 119 -1.04 11.33 10.61
CA ARG A 119 -1.80 10.19 11.15
C ARG A 119 -3.20 10.10 10.53
N ARG A 120 -3.88 11.24 10.31
CA ARG A 120 -5.17 11.27 9.62
C ARG A 120 -5.07 10.78 8.17
N PHE A 121 -3.97 11.11 7.49
CA PHE A 121 -3.69 10.58 6.16
C PHE A 121 -3.45 9.07 6.16
N GLN A 122 -2.75 8.55 7.16
CA GLN A 122 -2.54 7.12 7.33
C GLN A 122 -3.84 6.35 7.61
N LEU A 123 -4.77 6.95 8.37
CA LEU A 123 -6.11 6.40 8.57
C LEU A 123 -6.88 6.38 7.24
N PHE A 124 -6.88 7.48 6.49
CA PHE A 124 -7.47 7.53 5.15
C PHE A 124 -6.93 6.43 4.24
N ALA A 125 -5.61 6.28 4.14
CA ALA A 125 -5.00 5.23 3.32
C ALA A 125 -5.38 3.82 3.79
N SER A 126 -5.50 3.62 5.10
CA SER A 126 -5.92 2.33 5.68
C SER A 126 -7.36 1.99 5.33
N ASP A 127 -8.26 2.97 5.36
CA ASP A 127 -9.66 2.80 4.97
C ASP A 127 -9.80 2.44 3.48
N GLN A 128 -8.95 2.99 2.61
CA GLN A 128 -9.07 2.82 1.15
C GLN A 128 -8.36 1.58 0.59
N ASN A 129 -7.30 1.11 1.25
CA ASN A 129 -6.54 -0.06 0.77
C ASN A 129 -7.37 -1.33 0.52
N PRO A 130 -8.38 -1.69 1.34
CA PRO A 130 -9.25 -2.83 1.06
C PRO A 130 -9.89 -2.81 -0.32
N LYS A 131 -10.21 -1.62 -0.85
CA LYS A 131 -10.77 -1.48 -2.20
C LYS A 131 -9.76 -1.91 -3.28
N TYR A 132 -8.49 -1.47 -3.18
CA TYR A 132 -7.44 -1.93 -4.10
C TYR A 132 -7.16 -3.43 -3.97
N LYS A 133 -7.22 -3.98 -2.75
CA LYS A 133 -7.08 -5.43 -2.54
C LYS A 133 -8.16 -6.18 -3.30
N LYS A 134 -9.42 -5.75 -3.16
CA LYS A 134 -10.55 -6.35 -3.88
C LYS A 134 -10.37 -6.27 -5.40
N LEU A 135 -10.05 -5.10 -5.93
CA LEU A 135 -9.79 -4.92 -7.37
C LEU A 135 -8.68 -5.85 -7.88
N THR A 136 -7.61 -6.00 -7.09
CA THR A 136 -6.50 -6.90 -7.43
C THR A 136 -6.93 -8.36 -7.38
N TYR A 137 -7.70 -8.74 -6.36
CA TYR A 137 -8.23 -10.09 -6.21
C TYR A 137 -9.10 -10.46 -7.40
N ASP A 138 -10.07 -9.61 -7.74
CA ASP A 138 -11.03 -9.83 -8.82
C ASP A 138 -10.28 -9.97 -10.16
N ALA A 139 -9.34 -9.07 -10.46
CA ALA A 139 -8.52 -9.13 -11.67
C ALA A 139 -7.67 -10.41 -11.79
N LEU A 140 -7.07 -10.87 -10.68
CA LEU A 140 -6.31 -12.11 -10.67
C LEU A 140 -7.22 -13.33 -10.79
N ASN A 141 -8.40 -13.29 -10.17
CA ASN A 141 -9.34 -14.40 -10.20
C ASN A 141 -9.83 -14.63 -11.63
N ASP A 142 -10.20 -13.57 -12.33
CA ASP A 142 -10.64 -13.63 -13.73
C ASP A 142 -9.53 -14.16 -14.64
N GLN A 143 -8.29 -13.74 -14.41
CA GLN A 143 -7.17 -14.15 -15.24
C GLN A 143 -6.70 -15.59 -15.00
N PHE A 144 -6.87 -16.11 -13.79
CA PHE A 144 -6.29 -17.39 -13.37
C PHE A 144 -7.30 -18.46 -12.98
N LYS A 145 -8.62 -18.22 -13.06
CA LYS A 145 -9.70 -19.17 -12.69
C LYS A 145 -9.40 -20.63 -13.04
N ASP A 146 -9.11 -20.90 -14.32
CA ASP A 146 -8.82 -22.24 -14.84
C ASP A 146 -7.34 -22.45 -15.21
N PHE A 147 -6.47 -21.58 -14.71
CA PHE A 147 -5.05 -21.66 -15.01
C PHE A 147 -4.33 -22.69 -14.15
N LEU A 148 -3.47 -23.48 -14.79
CA LEU A 148 -2.60 -24.46 -14.16
C LEU A 148 -1.20 -24.38 -14.75
N LEU A 149 -0.21 -24.33 -13.86
CA LEU A 149 1.18 -24.53 -14.24
C LEU A 149 1.45 -26.01 -14.47
N PRO A 150 2.42 -26.36 -15.35
CA PRO A 150 2.84 -27.74 -15.52
C PRO A 150 3.25 -28.36 -14.18
N PRO A 151 2.77 -29.58 -13.83
CA PRO A 151 3.06 -30.20 -12.54
C PRO A 151 4.55 -30.36 -12.25
N ASN A 152 5.36 -30.58 -13.28
CA ASN A 152 6.81 -30.67 -13.16
C ASN A 152 7.45 -29.30 -12.84
N GLU A 153 7.92 -29.14 -11.60
CA GLU A 153 8.59 -27.92 -11.12
C GLU A 153 9.92 -27.60 -11.84
N ASN A 154 10.53 -28.59 -12.49
CA ASN A 154 11.75 -28.39 -13.27
C ASN A 154 11.48 -27.90 -14.69
N ARG A 155 10.21 -27.81 -15.12
CA ARG A 155 9.85 -27.26 -16.42
C ARG A 155 9.97 -25.74 -16.40
N ASP A 156 10.57 -25.17 -17.44
CA ASP A 156 10.64 -23.72 -17.62
C ASP A 156 9.25 -23.13 -17.93
N ILE A 157 8.81 -22.22 -17.07
CA ILE A 157 7.51 -21.53 -17.18
C ILE A 157 7.65 -20.12 -17.76
N THR A 158 8.86 -19.67 -18.12
CA THR A 158 9.13 -18.31 -18.61
C THR A 158 8.20 -17.92 -19.75
N LYS A 159 8.05 -18.79 -20.75
CA LYS A 159 7.15 -18.52 -21.91
C LYS A 159 5.66 -18.51 -21.51
N ILE A 160 5.26 -19.34 -20.54
CA ILE A 160 3.88 -19.44 -20.06
C ILE A 160 3.49 -18.17 -19.30
N MET A 161 4.40 -17.65 -18.48
CA MET A 161 4.17 -16.50 -17.61
C MET A 161 4.51 -15.15 -18.25
N ALA A 162 5.14 -15.12 -19.43
CA ALA A 162 5.65 -13.89 -20.06
C ALA A 162 4.62 -12.76 -20.21
N LYS A 163 3.34 -13.09 -20.46
CA LYS A 163 2.24 -12.13 -20.66
C LYS A 163 1.22 -12.13 -19.52
N ARG A 164 1.55 -12.72 -18.37
CA ARG A 164 0.65 -12.87 -17.22
C ARG A 164 1.20 -12.11 -16.01
N PRO A 165 0.36 -11.68 -15.07
CA PRO A 165 0.80 -11.13 -13.80
C PRO A 165 1.72 -12.12 -13.10
N TYR A 166 2.83 -11.59 -12.61
CA TYR A 166 3.82 -12.36 -11.89
C TYR A 166 3.76 -11.94 -10.43
N VAL A 167 3.25 -12.83 -9.58
CA VAL A 167 2.94 -12.53 -8.17
C VAL A 167 4.00 -13.13 -7.27
N CYS A 168 4.72 -12.27 -6.55
CA CYS A 168 5.70 -12.68 -5.56
C CYS A 168 5.19 -12.43 -4.15
N VAL A 169 5.46 -13.38 -3.24
CA VAL A 169 5.21 -13.23 -1.81
C VAL A 169 6.45 -13.53 -1.02
N ASP A 170 6.76 -12.63 -0.09
CA ASP A 170 7.90 -12.79 0.80
C ASP A 170 7.74 -11.99 2.09
N THR A 171 8.65 -12.19 3.02
CA THR A 171 8.73 -11.45 4.28
C THR A 171 10.13 -10.87 4.48
N ALA A 172 10.18 -9.67 5.03
CA ALA A 172 11.43 -9.00 5.37
C ALA A 172 11.34 -8.26 6.69
N VAL A 173 12.45 -8.27 7.43
CA VAL A 173 12.62 -7.46 8.64
C VAL A 173 12.85 -6.00 8.22
N LEU A 174 11.95 -5.13 8.66
CA LEU A 174 12.00 -3.69 8.42
C LEU A 174 12.77 -2.97 9.52
N TYR A 175 12.40 -3.23 10.79
CA TYR A 175 13.16 -2.81 11.96
C TYR A 175 13.57 -4.04 12.75
N SER A 176 14.85 -4.16 13.07
CA SER A 176 15.33 -5.24 13.94
C SER A 176 15.54 -4.75 15.37
N ALA A 177 15.39 -5.66 16.32
CA ALA A 177 15.79 -5.45 17.72
C ALA A 177 17.32 -5.24 17.88
N GLY A 178 18.13 -5.63 16.87
CA GLY A 178 19.58 -5.47 16.90
C GLY A 178 20.25 -6.15 18.11
N GLU A 179 21.30 -5.53 18.64
CA GLU A 179 22.01 -5.93 19.87
C GLU A 179 21.20 -5.59 21.14
N ARG A 180 20.20 -4.69 21.05
CA ARG A 180 19.28 -4.40 22.16
C ARG A 180 18.44 -5.62 22.54
N ALA A 181 18.29 -6.58 21.64
CA ALA A 181 17.66 -7.87 21.92
C ALA A 181 18.37 -8.68 23.02
N SER A 182 19.64 -8.41 23.27
CA SER A 182 20.56 -9.21 24.10
C SER A 182 21.42 -8.34 25.03
N GLN A 183 20.89 -7.23 25.53
CA GLN A 183 21.60 -6.30 26.44
C GLN A 183 22.95 -5.81 25.86
N GLY A 184 23.03 -5.59 24.53
CA GLY A 184 24.26 -5.13 23.88
C GLY A 184 25.23 -6.25 23.48
N ARG A 185 24.94 -7.52 23.77
CA ARG A 185 25.76 -8.65 23.30
C ARG A 185 25.41 -9.02 21.86
N LYS A 186 26.39 -9.41 21.06
CA LYS A 186 26.12 -10.08 19.76
C LYS A 186 25.26 -11.32 20.00
N ARG A 187 24.23 -11.53 19.17
CA ARG A 187 23.35 -12.69 19.32
C ARG A 187 24.13 -13.97 19.04
N TYR A 188 24.10 -14.90 20.00
CA TYR A 188 24.78 -16.20 19.91
C TYR A 188 24.08 -17.18 18.95
N SER A 189 22.83 -16.92 18.54
CA SER A 189 22.03 -17.84 17.71
C SER A 189 21.21 -17.10 16.65
N HIS A 190 21.39 -17.50 15.38
CA HIS A 190 20.67 -16.99 14.21
C HIS A 190 19.31 -17.69 14.01
N ARG A 191 18.38 -17.58 14.99
CA ARG A 191 17.06 -18.28 14.93
C ARG A 191 16.05 -17.67 13.93
N GLY A 192 16.52 -17.25 12.76
CA GLY A 192 15.66 -16.74 11.67
C GLY A 192 15.13 -15.31 11.89
N GLN A 193 14.41 -14.80 10.88
CA GLN A 193 13.93 -13.41 10.84
C GLN A 193 12.99 -13.07 12.00
N THR A 194 12.09 -14.00 12.38
CA THR A 194 11.14 -13.80 13.49
C THR A 194 11.86 -13.50 14.80
N SER A 195 12.89 -14.26 15.18
CA SER A 195 13.63 -13.99 16.42
C SER A 195 14.27 -12.59 16.45
N SER A 196 14.48 -11.97 15.28
CA SER A 196 15.15 -10.69 15.16
C SER A 196 14.31 -9.47 15.48
N ILE A 197 13.00 -9.64 15.60
CA ILE A 197 12.06 -8.58 15.93
C ILE A 197 11.63 -8.62 17.40
N TYR A 198 12.05 -9.63 18.17
CA TYR A 198 11.75 -9.76 19.59
C TYR A 198 13.00 -9.49 20.45
N LEU A 199 12.75 -8.99 21.65
CA LEU A 199 13.73 -9.03 22.74
C LEU A 199 13.91 -10.48 23.22
N SER A 200 15.05 -10.77 23.86
CA SER A 200 15.23 -12.04 24.57
C SER A 200 14.18 -12.20 25.69
N GLU A 201 13.89 -13.45 26.07
CA GLU A 201 12.97 -13.77 27.17
C GLU A 201 13.37 -13.07 28.48
N LYS A 202 14.68 -12.98 28.75
CA LYS A 202 15.24 -12.24 29.91
C LYS A 202 14.91 -10.75 29.91
N LEU A 203 14.62 -10.17 28.75
CA LEU A 203 14.20 -8.78 28.56
C LEU A 203 12.67 -8.66 28.31
N GLY A 204 11.91 -9.70 28.68
CA GLY A 204 10.45 -9.72 28.60
C GLY A 204 9.89 -10.17 27.25
N GLY A 205 10.71 -10.64 26.31
CA GLY A 205 10.24 -11.27 25.07
C GLY A 205 9.38 -10.39 24.15
N LYS A 206 9.39 -9.06 24.34
CA LYS A 206 8.50 -8.14 23.66
C LYS A 206 8.90 -7.93 22.19
N GLN A 207 7.92 -7.82 21.31
CA GLN A 207 8.15 -7.38 19.93
C GLN A 207 8.54 -5.89 19.91
N ILE A 208 9.77 -5.62 19.46
CA ILE A 208 10.26 -4.25 19.25
C ILE A 208 10.62 -3.98 17.78
N GLY A 209 10.84 -5.03 17.00
CA GLY A 209 11.04 -4.92 15.56
C GLY A 209 9.76 -5.14 14.76
N THR A 210 9.82 -4.77 13.48
CA THR A 210 8.71 -4.96 12.54
C THR A 210 9.14 -5.95 11.47
N LEU A 211 8.39 -7.03 11.34
CA LEU A 211 8.46 -7.96 10.22
C LEU A 211 7.32 -7.62 9.27
N VAL A 212 7.63 -7.52 7.98
CA VAL A 212 6.68 -7.13 6.94
C VAL A 212 6.49 -8.29 5.99
N GLN A 213 5.26 -8.71 5.78
CA GLN A 213 4.84 -9.56 4.68
C GLN A 213 4.48 -8.69 3.48
N THR A 214 4.92 -9.11 2.31
CA THR A 214 4.75 -8.39 1.05
C THR A 214 4.06 -9.30 0.06
N ILE A 215 3.01 -8.77 -0.58
CA ILE A 215 2.41 -9.33 -1.78
C ILE A 215 2.67 -8.32 -2.89
N ALA A 216 3.46 -8.70 -3.89
CA ALA A 216 3.87 -7.80 -4.95
C ALA A 216 3.58 -8.41 -6.33
N ILE A 217 2.94 -7.62 -7.19
CA ILE A 217 2.71 -8.00 -8.58
C ILE A 217 3.69 -7.22 -9.46
N LYS A 218 4.35 -7.92 -10.39
CA LYS A 218 5.34 -7.31 -11.29
C LYS A 218 4.69 -6.18 -12.11
N HIS A 219 5.29 -4.98 -12.04
CA HIS A 219 4.76 -3.74 -12.62
C HIS A 219 3.33 -3.36 -12.16
N GLY A 220 2.85 -3.96 -11.08
CA GLY A 220 1.49 -3.80 -10.59
C GLY A 220 1.43 -3.34 -9.13
N PRO A 221 0.31 -3.62 -8.44
CA PRO A 221 0.13 -3.22 -7.06
C PRO A 221 1.03 -3.98 -6.09
N VAL A 222 1.18 -3.40 -4.90
CA VAL A 222 1.88 -4.00 -3.77
C VAL A 222 1.09 -3.80 -2.48
N PHE A 223 1.12 -4.80 -1.63
CA PHE A 223 0.49 -4.77 -0.32
C PHE A 223 1.49 -5.21 0.74
N PHE A 224 1.56 -4.43 1.81
CA PHE A 224 2.44 -4.69 2.95
C PHE A 224 1.62 -4.93 4.22
N SER A 225 1.94 -6.00 4.94
CA SER A 225 1.30 -6.37 6.20
C SER A 225 2.35 -6.51 7.29
N SER A 226 2.16 -5.82 8.42
CA SER A 226 2.96 -6.01 9.62
C SER A 226 2.53 -7.30 10.30
N VAL A 227 3.47 -8.24 10.44
CA VAL A 227 3.19 -9.57 10.99
C VAL A 227 4.09 -9.88 12.19
N PRO A 228 3.62 -10.67 13.16
CA PRO A 228 4.44 -11.07 14.30
C PRO A 228 5.46 -12.17 13.96
N ASN A 229 5.19 -13.00 12.95
CA ASN A 229 6.05 -14.14 12.60
C ASN A 229 5.79 -14.63 11.16
N GLN A 230 6.60 -15.61 10.71
CA GLN A 230 6.53 -16.22 9.38
C GLN A 230 5.74 -17.55 9.32
N LYS A 231 4.99 -17.91 10.37
CA LYS A 231 4.32 -19.21 10.44
C LYS A 231 3.09 -19.26 9.52
N ALA A 232 2.73 -20.48 9.11
CA ALA A 232 1.56 -20.75 8.27
C ALA A 232 0.25 -20.21 8.86
N GLU A 233 0.05 -20.36 10.17
CA GLU A 233 -1.12 -19.86 10.91
C GLU A 233 -1.29 -18.34 10.81
N THR A 234 -0.18 -17.60 10.69
CA THR A 234 -0.20 -16.13 10.60
C THR A 234 -0.30 -15.67 9.15
N LEU A 235 0.51 -16.25 8.25
CA LEU A 235 0.61 -15.78 6.87
C LEU A 235 -0.45 -16.37 5.93
N GLY A 236 -0.89 -17.60 6.18
CA GLY A 236 -1.86 -18.30 5.33
C GLY A 236 -3.18 -17.56 5.17
N PRO A 237 -3.85 -17.15 6.27
CA PRO A 237 -5.07 -16.36 6.20
C PRO A 237 -4.87 -15.04 5.45
N LEU A 238 -3.77 -14.32 5.74
CA LEU A 238 -3.46 -13.04 5.09
C LEU A 238 -3.29 -13.19 3.57
N ILE A 239 -2.51 -14.18 3.11
CA ILE A 239 -2.28 -14.38 1.68
C ILE A 239 -3.59 -14.81 0.99
N LYS A 240 -4.38 -15.71 1.61
CA LYS A 240 -5.67 -16.18 1.09
C LYS A 240 -6.73 -15.08 0.98
N GLU A 241 -6.72 -14.11 1.89
CA GLU A 241 -7.60 -12.93 1.82
C GLU A 241 -7.28 -12.05 0.60
N HIS A 242 -6.00 -11.99 0.20
CA HIS A 242 -5.55 -11.06 -0.85
C HIS A 242 -5.45 -11.70 -2.23
N LEU A 243 -5.27 -13.02 -2.31
CA LEU A 243 -5.00 -13.72 -3.56
C LEU A 243 -5.96 -14.90 -3.76
N PRO A 244 -6.53 -15.07 -4.96
CA PRO A 244 -7.23 -16.29 -5.35
C PRO A 244 -6.29 -17.50 -5.35
N THR A 245 -6.77 -18.66 -4.90
CA THR A 245 -5.97 -19.90 -4.78
C THR A 245 -5.45 -20.44 -6.12
N SER A 246 -6.06 -20.01 -7.23
CA SER A 246 -5.63 -20.33 -8.59
C SER A 246 -4.42 -19.50 -9.07
N THR A 247 -4.08 -18.42 -8.37
CA THR A 247 -3.00 -17.50 -8.74
C THR A 247 -1.64 -18.20 -8.69
N PRO A 248 -0.81 -18.09 -9.75
CA PRO A 248 0.59 -18.50 -9.70
C PRO A 248 1.37 -17.67 -8.69
N LEU A 249 1.79 -18.33 -7.62
CA LEU A 249 2.43 -17.69 -6.47
C LEU A 249 3.91 -18.07 -6.42
N PHE A 250 4.80 -17.08 -6.44
CA PHE A 250 6.25 -17.29 -6.43
C PHE A 250 6.86 -16.79 -5.12
N THR A 251 7.66 -17.61 -4.45
CA THR A 251 8.28 -17.26 -3.16
C THR A 251 9.75 -17.66 -3.12
N ASP A 252 10.52 -17.13 -2.16
CA ASP A 252 11.76 -17.79 -1.73
C ASP A 252 11.42 -19.11 -1.01
N GLN A 253 12.43 -19.92 -0.71
CA GLN A 253 12.27 -21.08 0.17
C GLN A 253 11.95 -20.63 1.60
N GLY A 254 10.94 -21.26 2.20
CA GLY A 254 10.42 -20.89 3.53
C GLY A 254 8.91 -21.04 3.69
N TYR A 255 8.20 -21.29 2.58
CA TYR A 255 6.73 -21.41 2.56
C TYR A 255 6.25 -22.77 2.01
N PRO A 256 6.75 -23.92 2.51
CA PRO A 256 6.38 -25.23 1.97
C PRO A 256 4.87 -25.53 2.09
N TRP A 257 4.23 -24.98 3.11
CA TRP A 257 2.79 -25.13 3.37
C TRP A 257 1.90 -24.42 2.34
N LEU A 258 2.42 -23.48 1.54
CA LEU A 258 1.64 -22.85 0.48
C LEU A 258 1.26 -23.82 -0.64
N TRP A 259 2.03 -24.90 -0.82
CA TRP A 259 1.75 -25.92 -1.85
C TRP A 259 0.39 -26.60 -1.65
N GLY A 260 -0.04 -26.79 -0.41
CA GLY A 260 -1.37 -27.35 -0.09
C GLY A 260 -2.53 -26.38 -0.30
N ILE A 261 -2.26 -25.08 -0.51
CA ILE A 261 -3.28 -24.03 -0.66
C ILE A 261 -3.32 -23.51 -2.10
N TYR A 262 -2.15 -23.29 -2.69
CA TYR A 262 -1.96 -22.73 -4.03
C TYR A 262 -1.37 -23.80 -4.93
N ARG A 263 -2.22 -24.41 -5.76
CA ARG A 263 -1.83 -25.44 -6.74
C ARG A 263 -0.72 -25.01 -7.71
N ASN A 264 -0.62 -23.70 -7.96
CA ASN A 264 0.36 -23.08 -8.85
C ASN A 264 1.57 -22.47 -8.09
N HIS A 265 1.75 -22.78 -6.80
CA HIS A 265 2.88 -22.28 -6.03
C HIS A 265 4.20 -22.85 -6.55
N ARG A 266 5.22 -22.00 -6.65
CA ARG A 266 6.60 -22.39 -6.96
C ARG A 266 7.54 -21.60 -6.05
N SER A 267 8.62 -22.26 -5.62
CA SER A 267 9.65 -21.61 -4.80
C SER A 267 11.03 -21.69 -5.46
N VAL A 268 11.87 -20.70 -5.17
CA VAL A 268 13.29 -20.69 -5.56
C VAL A 268 14.15 -20.71 -4.30
N ASN A 269 15.27 -21.43 -4.32
CA ASN A 269 16.25 -21.44 -3.22
C ASN A 269 17.39 -20.47 -3.52
N HIS A 270 17.41 -19.30 -2.90
CA HIS A 270 18.53 -18.36 -3.06
C HIS A 270 19.81 -18.76 -2.30
N SER A 271 19.70 -19.69 -1.34
CA SER A 271 20.83 -20.22 -0.57
C SER A 271 21.48 -21.45 -1.20
N ALA A 272 20.91 -21.98 -2.29
CA ALA A 272 21.47 -23.14 -2.99
C ALA A 272 22.90 -22.84 -3.47
N ARG A 273 23.85 -23.71 -3.15
CA ARG A 273 25.26 -23.61 -3.57
C ARG A 273 25.51 -24.36 -4.88
N SER A 274 26.62 -24.02 -5.55
CA SER A 274 27.02 -24.71 -6.79
C SER A 274 27.11 -26.21 -6.55
N LYS A 275 26.61 -27.00 -7.51
CA LYS A 275 26.86 -28.45 -7.55
C LYS A 275 28.27 -28.77 -8.02
N ASP A 276 28.90 -27.84 -8.74
CA ASP A 276 30.31 -27.96 -9.14
C ASP A 276 31.20 -27.62 -7.94
N ASN A 277 32.08 -28.55 -7.59
CA ASN A 277 32.98 -28.45 -6.44
C ASN A 277 33.94 -27.26 -6.57
N ARG A 278 34.31 -26.86 -7.80
CA ARG A 278 35.15 -25.68 -8.08
C ARG A 278 34.49 -24.37 -7.64
N PHE A 279 33.17 -24.32 -7.69
CA PHE A 279 32.37 -23.12 -7.38
C PHE A 279 31.51 -23.30 -6.13
N ARG A 280 31.93 -24.16 -5.19
CA ARG A 280 31.12 -24.54 -4.01
C ARG A 280 30.66 -23.36 -3.15
N PHE A 281 31.35 -22.22 -3.19
CA PHE A 281 30.94 -20.99 -2.49
C PHE A 281 30.05 -20.06 -3.32
N ALA A 282 29.93 -20.29 -4.63
CA ALA A 282 29.03 -19.54 -5.50
C ALA A 282 27.58 -19.93 -5.21
N ARG A 283 26.71 -18.91 -5.09
CA ARG A 283 25.26 -19.10 -4.98
C ARG A 283 24.71 -19.43 -6.36
N ASN A 284 23.92 -20.48 -6.43
CA ASN A 284 23.75 -21.26 -7.64
C ASN A 284 22.53 -20.89 -8.47
N ARG A 285 21.78 -19.83 -8.13
CA ARG A 285 20.76 -19.19 -8.99
C ARG A 285 20.03 -18.05 -8.26
N TRP A 286 19.89 -16.90 -8.92
CA TRP A 286 18.95 -15.81 -8.55
C TRP A 286 17.52 -16.05 -9.07
N SER A 287 17.36 -17.03 -9.97
CA SER A 287 16.11 -17.46 -10.59
C SER A 287 16.29 -18.86 -11.15
N LYS A 288 15.26 -19.72 -11.15
CA LYS A 288 15.31 -21.06 -11.74
C LYS A 288 14.07 -21.29 -12.59
N ASN A 289 14.22 -21.66 -13.88
CA ASN A 289 13.11 -22.08 -14.74
C ASN A 289 11.97 -21.04 -14.84
N GLY A 290 12.30 -19.75 -14.84
CA GLY A 290 11.32 -18.65 -14.81
C GLY A 290 10.72 -18.34 -13.43
N VAL A 291 11.13 -19.05 -12.37
CA VAL A 291 10.73 -18.82 -10.97
C VAL A 291 11.77 -17.93 -10.27
N HIS A 292 11.32 -16.82 -9.69
CA HIS A 292 12.13 -15.89 -8.89
C HIS A 292 11.24 -15.11 -7.90
N ASN A 293 11.87 -14.49 -6.89
CA ASN A 293 11.16 -13.66 -5.90
C ASN A 293 11.57 -12.16 -5.95
N GLN A 294 12.28 -11.77 -7.01
CA GLN A 294 12.87 -10.44 -7.18
C GLN A 294 11.87 -9.28 -7.10
N VAL A 295 10.58 -9.50 -7.40
CA VAL A 295 9.56 -8.44 -7.32
C VAL A 295 9.30 -8.05 -5.88
N ALA A 296 9.20 -9.01 -4.96
CA ALA A 296 9.03 -8.73 -3.53
C ALA A 296 10.30 -8.12 -2.95
N GLU A 297 11.48 -8.66 -3.28
CA GLU A 297 12.77 -8.14 -2.81
C GLU A 297 13.05 -6.70 -3.26
N GLY A 298 12.74 -6.38 -4.52
CA GLY A 298 12.86 -5.02 -5.04
C GLY A 298 11.98 -4.03 -4.26
N ASN A 299 10.74 -4.43 -3.97
CA ASN A 299 9.83 -3.63 -3.14
C ASN A 299 10.33 -3.52 -1.68
N HIS A 300 10.94 -4.56 -1.11
CA HIS A 300 11.55 -4.49 0.22
C HIS A 300 12.68 -3.45 0.28
N ARG A 301 13.51 -3.35 -0.76
CA ARG A 301 14.58 -2.33 -0.83
C ARG A 301 13.97 -0.93 -0.82
N VAL A 302 12.99 -0.69 -1.69
CA VAL A 302 12.31 0.60 -1.79
C VAL A 302 11.63 0.96 -0.46
N LEU A 303 10.93 -0.01 0.15
CA LEU A 303 10.28 0.16 1.45
C LEU A 303 11.28 0.56 2.54
N LYS A 304 12.41 -0.15 2.66
CA LYS A 304 13.45 0.15 3.66
C LYS A 304 14.02 1.55 3.49
N THR A 305 14.30 1.98 2.26
CA THR A 305 14.77 3.34 1.97
C THR A 305 13.74 4.39 2.37
N ALA A 306 12.47 4.17 2.04
CA ALA A 306 11.40 5.10 2.39
C ALA A 306 11.22 5.19 3.92
N PHE A 307 11.18 4.05 4.60
CA PHE A 307 10.98 3.96 6.05
C PHE A 307 12.17 4.44 6.89
N ALA A 308 13.38 4.48 6.32
CA ALA A 308 14.51 5.16 6.94
C ALA A 308 14.20 6.66 7.18
N SER A 309 13.40 7.30 6.32
CA SER A 309 13.00 8.70 6.48
C SER A 309 12.05 8.92 7.66
N TYR A 310 11.28 7.91 8.05
CA TYR A 310 10.41 7.98 9.23
C TYR A 310 11.18 7.79 10.55
N GLY A 311 12.36 7.17 10.51
CA GLY A 311 13.03 6.67 11.72
C GLY A 311 12.34 5.43 12.27
N TYR A 312 12.52 5.14 13.56
CA TYR A 312 11.92 3.96 14.19
C TYR A 312 10.41 4.12 14.40
N ILE A 313 9.63 3.09 14.05
CA ILE A 313 8.19 3.05 14.27
C ILE A 313 7.88 1.85 15.17
N THR A 314 7.13 2.11 16.24
CA THR A 314 6.66 1.04 17.13
C THR A 314 5.82 0.03 16.35
N PRO A 315 6.05 -1.30 16.49
CA PRO A 315 5.35 -2.33 15.72
C PRO A 315 3.82 -2.20 15.76
N LYS A 316 3.25 -1.82 16.91
CA LYS A 316 1.81 -1.55 17.11
C LYS A 316 1.19 -0.63 16.04
N TYR A 317 1.94 0.37 15.58
CA TYR A 317 1.43 1.37 14.61
C TYR A 317 1.99 1.16 13.20
N SER A 318 2.89 0.19 13.01
CA SER A 318 3.59 0.01 11.74
C SER A 318 2.64 -0.30 10.57
N GLN A 319 1.53 -0.99 10.81
CA GLN A 319 0.52 -1.25 9.77
C GLN A 319 -0.03 0.04 9.14
N LEU A 320 -0.22 1.12 9.90
CA LEU A 320 -0.74 2.39 9.38
C LEU A 320 0.25 3.04 8.38
N TYR A 321 1.54 2.95 8.64
CA TYR A 321 2.59 3.45 7.75
C TYR A 321 2.73 2.56 6.50
N LEU A 322 2.64 1.24 6.68
CA LEU A 322 2.66 0.28 5.57
C LEU A 322 1.45 0.46 4.65
N ASN A 323 0.28 0.73 5.24
CA ASN A 323 -0.95 1.01 4.51
C ASN A 323 -0.81 2.29 3.68
N GLU A 324 -0.28 3.35 4.28
CA GLU A 324 0.00 4.59 3.55
C GLU A 324 0.91 4.36 2.34
N PHE A 325 2.01 3.63 2.54
CA PHE A 325 2.96 3.36 1.47
C PHE A 325 2.37 2.49 0.36
N SER A 326 1.60 1.46 0.73
CA SER A 326 0.85 0.62 -0.21
C SER A 326 -0.19 1.44 -0.99
N PHE A 327 -0.94 2.29 -0.29
CA PHE A 327 -2.00 3.11 -0.88
C PHE A 327 -1.46 4.03 -1.97
N ILE A 328 -0.38 4.75 -1.71
CA ILE A 328 0.24 5.65 -2.69
C ILE A 328 0.75 4.87 -3.90
N LYS A 329 1.43 3.74 -3.68
CA LYS A 329 1.88 2.88 -4.79
C LYS A 329 0.71 2.41 -5.65
N ASN A 330 -0.36 1.93 -5.01
CA ASN A 330 -1.52 1.39 -5.71
C ASN A 330 -2.31 2.50 -6.43
N ALA A 331 -2.38 3.70 -5.87
CA ALA A 331 -2.95 4.87 -6.55
C ALA A 331 -2.16 5.24 -7.81
N ASN A 332 -0.82 5.12 -7.79
CA ASN A 332 0.01 5.33 -8.99
C ASN A 332 -0.11 4.20 -10.03
N VAL A 333 -0.66 3.04 -9.66
CA VAL A 333 -0.87 1.91 -10.58
C VAL A 333 -2.29 1.93 -11.17
N PHE A 334 -3.31 2.10 -10.33
CA PHE A 334 -4.71 2.00 -10.72
C PHE A 334 -5.38 3.34 -11.00
N GLY A 335 -4.87 4.43 -10.43
CA GLY A 335 -5.61 5.68 -10.33
C GLY A 335 -6.55 5.71 -9.11
N LEU A 336 -6.91 6.91 -8.66
CA LEU A 336 -7.82 7.12 -7.53
C LEU A 336 -9.30 7.02 -7.93
N ASP A 337 -9.60 7.27 -9.21
CA ASP A 337 -10.93 7.27 -9.82
C ASP A 337 -11.60 5.89 -9.75
N VAL A 338 -10.82 4.81 -9.90
CA VAL A 338 -11.30 3.42 -9.80
C VAL A 338 -11.84 3.10 -8.40
N LEU A 339 -11.48 3.86 -7.36
CA LEU A 339 -11.97 3.65 -6.00
C LEU A 339 -13.33 4.28 -5.70
N VAL A 340 -13.81 5.15 -6.59
CA VAL A 340 -15.03 5.96 -6.43
C VAL A 340 -16.18 5.36 -7.23
N SER A 341 -15.89 4.96 -8.47
CA SER A 341 -16.79 4.22 -9.33
C SER A 341 -16.80 2.78 -8.85
N GLY A 342 -17.81 2.37 -8.07
CA GLY A 342 -17.90 1.01 -7.53
C GLY A 342 -17.64 -0.05 -8.61
N GLY A 343 -16.42 -0.60 -8.62
CA GLY A 343 -15.99 -1.79 -9.34
C GLY A 343 -16.24 -1.86 -10.85
N THR A 344 -16.62 -0.77 -11.53
CA THR A 344 -16.88 -0.78 -12.96
C THR A 344 -15.71 -0.15 -13.70
N CYS A 345 -14.86 -1.02 -14.25
CA CYS A 345 -13.82 -0.68 -15.20
C CYS A 345 -14.49 -0.10 -16.45
N LEU A 346 -14.61 1.24 -16.54
CA LEU A 346 -15.08 1.90 -17.74
C LEU A 346 -13.96 1.93 -18.79
N SER A 347 -14.23 1.21 -19.87
CA SER A 347 -13.68 1.35 -21.22
C SER A 347 -13.76 2.78 -21.76
N GLY A 348 -12.64 3.28 -22.33
CA GLY A 348 -12.55 4.44 -23.26
C GLY A 348 -12.98 5.79 -22.67
N ASP A 349 -12.29 6.91 -22.82
CA ASP A 349 -11.57 7.41 -23.98
C ASP A 349 -10.49 8.40 -23.54
N ARG A 350 -9.31 8.32 -24.19
CA ARG A 350 -8.37 9.45 -24.21
C ARG A 350 -7.86 9.58 -25.65
N SER A 351 -8.40 10.55 -26.37
CA SER A 351 -7.91 10.96 -27.69
C SER A 351 -6.64 11.83 -27.57
N PRO A 352 -5.80 11.89 -28.62
CA PRO A 352 -4.35 12.06 -28.50
C PRO A 352 -3.87 13.47 -28.89
N SER A 353 -2.79 13.93 -28.27
CA SER A 353 -1.84 14.83 -28.91
C SER A 353 -0.47 14.73 -28.22
N ASP A 354 0.53 14.66 -29.10
CA ASP A 354 1.95 14.92 -28.95
C ASP A 354 2.90 13.77 -28.53
N GLU A 355 3.61 13.35 -29.58
CA GLU A 355 4.64 12.32 -29.70
C GLU A 355 5.92 12.62 -28.91
N LYS A 356 6.56 11.55 -28.40
CA LYS A 356 7.95 11.18 -28.75
C LYS A 356 8.36 9.78 -28.25
N THR A 357 8.49 8.85 -29.21
CA THR A 357 9.46 7.73 -29.37
C THR A 357 9.47 6.48 -28.44
N PRO A 358 9.87 5.29 -28.98
CA PRO A 358 9.44 3.94 -28.57
C PRO A 358 10.52 3.17 -27.77
N GLY A 359 10.30 2.04 -27.09
CA GLY A 359 9.15 1.16 -26.92
C GLY A 359 9.56 -0.04 -26.05
N ASN A 360 8.70 -0.41 -25.08
CA ASN A 360 8.32 -1.79 -24.73
C ASN A 360 7.37 -1.75 -23.53
N GLY A 361 6.07 -1.72 -23.85
CA GLY A 361 4.96 -1.57 -22.92
C GLY A 361 4.72 -2.78 -22.02
N ALA A 362 4.46 -2.48 -20.74
CA ALA A 362 3.85 -3.40 -19.80
C ALA A 362 2.38 -3.00 -19.63
N VAL A 363 1.49 -3.99 -19.75
CA VAL A 363 0.02 -3.93 -19.67
C VAL A 363 -0.67 -3.25 -20.86
N ALA A 364 -0.52 -3.84 -22.05
CA ALA A 364 -1.54 -3.75 -23.10
C ALA A 364 -2.33 -5.07 -23.12
N ILE A 365 -3.57 -5.04 -22.64
CA ILE A 365 -4.55 -6.12 -22.83
C ILE A 365 -4.88 -6.14 -24.32
N ARG A 366 -4.20 -7.00 -25.09
CA ARG A 366 -4.53 -7.24 -26.49
C ARG A 366 -5.63 -8.30 -26.58
N ARG A 367 -6.74 -7.94 -27.22
CA ARG A 367 -7.77 -8.86 -27.72
C ARG A 367 -7.13 -9.89 -28.66
N LYS A 368 -7.49 -11.17 -28.52
CA LYS A 368 -7.48 -12.11 -29.65
C LYS A 368 -8.89 -12.07 -30.25
N GLY A 369 -8.93 -12.17 -31.59
CA GLY A 369 -10.13 -12.04 -32.40
C GLY A 369 -11.21 -13.06 -32.13
#